data_AF-A0AAD2ZBF4-F1
#
_entry.id   AF-A0AAD2ZBF4-F1
#
_cell.length_a   1.000
_cell.length_b   1.000
_cell.length_c   1.000
_cell.angle_alpha   90.00
_cell.angle_beta   90.00
_cell.angle_gamma   90.00
#
_symmetry.space_group_name_H-M   'P 1'
#
loop_
_entity.id
_entity.type
_entity.pdbx_description
1 polymer ?
#
loop_
_entity_poly.entity_id
_entity_poly.type
_entity_poly.pdbx_seq_one_letter_code
_entity_poly.pdbx_strand_id
1 'polypeptide(L)'
;NGYAANAIQLHQDHIVGSFFRLSHRPSWRYLGIGEEEARAFSREVEAAWKEFAEDDCCCIDVERKRTFTMMIREGVAMHAFNGELFVQATWDTSPSRLFRTQFRMVSPKRISNPNNTGDSRNCRAGVQINDSGAALGYYVSEDGYPGWMPQKWTWIPRELPGGRASFIHVFEPVEDGQTRGANVFYSVMEQMKMLDTLQNTQLQSAIVKA
;
A
#
# COMPACT_ATOMS: atom_id res chain seq x y z
N ASN A 1 -16.77 14.74 2.19
CA ASN A 1 -17.47 14.20 3.36
C ASN A 1 -16.50 14.10 4.54
N GLY A 2 -16.67 14.95 5.56
CA GLY A 2 -15.78 14.99 6.74
C GLY A 2 -15.85 13.73 7.63
N TYR A 3 -16.98 13.02 7.60
CA TYR A 3 -17.16 11.78 8.36
C TYR A 3 -16.29 10.64 7.85
N ALA A 4 -16.21 10.48 6.52
CA ALA A 4 -15.35 9.47 5.89
C ALA A 4 -13.86 9.73 6.18
N ALA A 5 -13.42 10.98 6.12
CA ALA A 5 -12.05 11.36 6.42
C ALA A 5 -11.68 11.07 7.90
N ASN A 6 -12.58 11.39 8.83
CA ASN A 6 -12.39 11.10 10.25
C ASN A 6 -12.39 9.57 10.52
N ALA A 7 -13.29 8.82 9.89
CA ALA A 7 -13.33 7.37 10.03
C ALA A 7 -12.03 6.70 9.59
N ILE A 8 -11.45 7.14 8.46
CA ILE A 8 -10.15 6.64 7.98
C ILE A 8 -9.04 7.01 8.97
N GLN A 9 -9.02 8.24 9.47
CA GLN A 9 -8.01 8.68 10.44
C GLN A 9 -8.06 7.83 11.72
N LEU A 10 -9.25 7.63 12.30
CA LEU A 10 -9.45 6.77 13.47
C LEU A 10 -9.03 5.31 13.18
N HIS A 11 -9.32 4.80 11.99
CA HIS A 11 -8.92 3.46 11.59
C HIS A 11 -7.39 3.31 11.53
N GLN A 12 -6.69 4.30 10.97
CA GLN A 12 -5.23 4.34 10.96
C GLN A 12 -4.66 4.42 12.39
N ASP A 13 -5.22 5.28 13.24
CA ASP A 13 -4.74 5.46 14.61
C ASP A 13 -4.96 4.21 15.47
N HIS A 14 -6.07 3.49 15.28
CA HIS A 14 -6.32 2.23 15.98
C HIS A 14 -5.43 1.08 15.50
N ILE A 15 -5.11 0.99 14.20
CA ILE A 15 -4.31 -0.12 13.66
C ILE A 15 -2.81 0.11 13.89
N VAL A 16 -2.33 1.31 13.56
CA VAL A 16 -0.89 1.59 13.51
C VAL A 16 -0.41 2.27 14.79
N GLY A 17 -1.25 3.12 15.39
CA GLY A 17 -0.86 3.99 16.48
C GLY A 17 0.21 5.00 16.07
N SER A 18 1.03 5.40 17.04
CA SER A 18 2.08 6.40 16.86
C SER A 18 3.39 5.84 16.32
N PHE A 19 3.62 4.53 16.44
CA PHE A 19 4.89 3.91 16.10
C PHE A 19 4.75 2.43 15.74
N PHE A 20 5.16 2.05 14.53
CA PHE A 20 5.05 0.68 14.04
C PHE A 20 6.38 -0.07 14.20
N ARG A 21 6.55 -0.74 15.34
CA ARG A 21 7.81 -1.39 15.74
C ARG A 21 7.89 -2.85 15.28
N LEU A 22 9.07 -3.27 14.82
CA LEU A 22 9.40 -4.69 14.65
C LEU A 22 9.49 -5.39 16.01
N SER A 23 8.76 -6.50 16.18
CA SER A 23 8.98 -7.46 17.27
C SER A 23 9.63 -8.70 16.67
N HIS A 24 10.95 -8.81 16.79
CA HIS A 24 11.69 -9.93 16.19
C HIS A 24 11.73 -11.12 17.15
N ARG A 25 11.27 -12.28 16.69
CA ARG A 25 11.21 -13.52 17.48
C ARG A 25 11.86 -14.67 16.70
N PRO A 26 13.21 -14.69 16.62
CA PRO A 26 13.90 -15.72 15.88
C PRO A 26 13.68 -17.09 16.53
N SER A 27 13.46 -18.13 15.71
CA SER A 27 13.33 -19.51 16.18
C SER A 27 14.68 -20.04 16.62
N TRP A 28 15.11 -19.68 17.83
CA TRP A 28 16.44 -19.97 18.34
C TRP A 28 16.78 -21.46 18.38
N ARG A 29 15.78 -22.31 18.66
CA ARG A 29 15.92 -23.77 18.63
C ARG A 29 16.25 -24.29 17.23
N TYR A 30 15.60 -23.74 16.21
CA TYR A 30 15.86 -24.10 14.82
C TYR A 30 17.24 -23.58 14.36
N LEU A 31 17.60 -22.37 14.79
CA LEU A 31 18.88 -21.75 14.49
C LEU A 31 20.05 -22.38 15.27
N GLY A 32 19.78 -23.20 16.29
CA GLY A 32 20.79 -23.85 17.12
C GLY A 32 21.55 -22.91 18.06
N ILE A 33 21.03 -21.71 18.33
CA ILE A 33 21.64 -20.69 19.19
C ILE A 33 21.02 -20.72 20.60
N GLY A 34 21.72 -20.16 21.59
CA GLY A 34 21.17 -20.04 22.94
C GLY A 34 20.00 -19.06 23.02
N GLU A 35 19.11 -19.20 24.00
CA GLU A 35 17.99 -18.26 24.19
C GLU A 35 18.48 -16.83 24.51
N GLU A 36 19.51 -16.69 25.33
CA GLU A 36 20.10 -15.40 25.66
C GLU A 36 20.74 -14.73 24.44
N GLU A 37 21.44 -15.52 23.63
CA GLU A 37 22.04 -15.10 22.35
C GLU A 37 20.96 -14.64 21.38
N ALA A 38 19.87 -15.39 21.24
CA ALA A 38 18.73 -15.01 20.41
C ALA A 38 18.08 -13.69 20.87
N ARG A 39 17.98 -13.47 22.19
CA ARG A 39 17.49 -12.19 22.74
C ARG A 39 18.45 -11.04 22.44
N ALA A 40 19.77 -11.27 22.54
CA ALA A 40 20.78 -10.27 22.18
C ALA A 40 20.70 -9.91 20.70
N PHE A 41 20.69 -10.91 19.83
CA PHE A 41 20.53 -10.75 18.40
C PHE A 41 19.23 -10.01 18.03
N SER A 42 18.12 -10.34 18.68
CA SER A 42 16.84 -9.65 18.44
C SER A 42 16.92 -8.17 18.78
N ARG A 43 17.62 -7.78 19.86
CA ARG A 43 17.82 -6.37 20.21
C ARG A 43 18.61 -5.61 19.15
N GLU A 44 19.67 -6.23 18.62
CA GLU A 44 20.48 -5.63 17.55
C GLU A 44 19.66 -5.44 16.26
N VAL A 45 18.92 -6.48 15.86
CA VAL A 45 18.04 -6.42 14.68
C VAL A 45 16.96 -5.35 14.84
N GLU A 46 16.30 -5.28 16.00
CA GLU A 46 15.26 -4.27 16.26
C GLU A 46 15.83 -2.84 16.29
N ALA A 47 17.05 -2.64 16.82
CA ALA A 47 17.72 -1.35 16.80
C ALA A 47 18.08 -0.92 15.37
N ALA A 48 18.71 -1.81 14.60
CA ALA A 48 19.05 -1.57 13.20
C ALA A 48 17.80 -1.31 12.34
N TRP A 49 16.73 -2.08 12.58
CA TRP A 49 15.45 -1.86 11.91
C TRP A 49 14.90 -0.47 12.23
N LYS A 50 14.91 -0.06 13.50
CA LYS A 50 14.43 1.26 13.90
C LYS A 50 15.20 2.37 13.19
N GLU A 51 16.53 2.30 13.17
CA GLU A 51 17.37 3.29 12.49
C GLU A 51 17.06 3.39 11.00
N PHE A 52 16.82 2.25 10.34
CA PHE A 52 16.48 2.22 8.92
C PHE A 52 15.05 2.68 8.62
N ALA A 53 14.09 2.18 9.39
CA ALA A 53 12.67 2.36 9.17
C ALA A 53 12.21 3.78 9.51
N GLU A 54 12.86 4.42 10.49
CA GLU A 54 12.43 5.70 11.08
C GLU A 54 13.53 6.77 10.96
N ASP A 55 14.40 6.60 9.97
CA ASP A 55 15.40 7.58 9.55
C ASP A 55 14.73 8.90 9.13
N ASP A 56 15.24 10.03 9.64
CA ASP A 56 14.77 11.38 9.31
C ASP A 56 14.91 11.70 7.81
N CYS A 57 15.90 11.09 7.16
CA CYS A 57 16.10 11.20 5.73
C CYS A 57 15.07 10.41 4.91
N CYS A 58 14.24 9.56 5.54
CA CYS A 58 13.26 8.71 4.88
C CYS A 58 13.89 7.81 3.80
N CYS A 59 15.09 7.25 4.04
CA CYS A 59 15.79 6.37 3.09
C CYS A 59 14.95 5.18 2.61
N ILE A 60 14.07 4.66 3.46
CA ILE A 60 13.21 3.53 3.15
C ILE A 60 12.20 3.84 2.04
N ASP A 61 11.79 5.10 1.89
CA ASP A 61 10.87 5.56 0.85
C ASP A 61 11.65 6.06 -0.38
N VAL A 62 11.30 5.55 -1.55
CA VAL A 62 11.89 6.02 -2.82
C VAL A 62 11.61 7.50 -3.06
N GLU A 63 10.45 7.99 -2.63
CA GLU A 63 10.09 9.40 -2.74
C GLU A 63 10.69 10.27 -1.63
N ARG A 64 11.30 9.66 -0.61
CA ARG A 64 11.94 10.34 0.52
C ARG A 64 10.98 11.22 1.33
N LYS A 65 9.71 10.82 1.43
CA LYS A 65 8.65 11.59 2.12
C LYS A 65 8.21 10.97 3.44
N ARG A 66 8.48 9.68 3.65
CA ARG A 66 7.82 8.88 4.68
C ARG A 66 8.80 7.97 5.39
N THR A 67 8.66 7.86 6.71
CA THR A 67 9.19 6.73 7.47
C THR A 67 8.33 5.49 7.25
N PHE A 68 8.79 4.32 7.70
CA PHE A 68 8.04 3.07 7.60
C PHE A 68 6.68 3.17 8.29
N THR A 69 6.63 3.72 9.51
CA THR A 69 5.37 3.95 10.23
C THR A 69 4.40 4.77 9.39
N MET A 70 4.87 5.84 8.74
CA MET A 70 4.05 6.65 7.84
C MET A 70 3.58 5.88 6.61
N MET A 71 4.42 5.01 6.03
CA MET A 71 4.05 4.14 4.91
C MET A 71 2.97 3.13 5.30
N ILE A 72 3.05 2.54 6.50
CA ILE A 72 2.02 1.62 7.01
C ILE A 72 0.70 2.36 7.23
N ARG A 73 0.77 3.57 7.80
CA ARG A 73 -0.40 4.45 7.89
C ARG A 73 -1.04 4.74 6.53
N GLU A 74 -0.23 5.10 5.53
CA GLU A 74 -0.73 5.30 4.16
C GLU A 74 -1.36 4.02 3.61
N GLY A 75 -0.72 2.87 3.81
CA GLY A 75 -1.24 1.58 3.38
C GLY A 75 -2.61 1.28 3.96
N VAL A 76 -2.81 1.48 5.27
CA VAL A 76 -4.12 1.30 5.93
C VAL A 76 -5.18 2.23 5.35
N ALA A 77 -4.85 3.51 5.11
CA ALA A 77 -5.81 4.42 4.48
C ALA A 77 -6.12 4.05 3.03
N MET A 78 -5.11 3.66 2.25
CA MET A 78 -5.29 3.22 0.86
C MET A 78 -6.15 1.98 0.77
N HIS A 79 -5.89 1.00 1.64
CA HIS A 79 -6.66 -0.24 1.73
C HIS A 79 -8.11 0.05 2.15
N ALA A 80 -8.32 0.82 3.21
CA ALA A 80 -9.63 1.25 3.63
C ALA A 80 -10.40 1.94 2.49
N PHE A 81 -9.75 2.84 1.75
CA PHE A 81 -10.42 3.64 0.73
C PHE A 81 -10.57 2.95 -0.65
N ASN A 82 -9.63 2.09 -1.06
CA ASN A 82 -9.65 1.47 -2.39
C ASN A 82 -9.96 -0.04 -2.33
N GLY A 83 -9.89 -0.66 -1.15
CA GLY A 83 -9.94 -2.11 -0.96
C GLY A 83 -8.61 -2.81 -1.20
N GLU A 84 -7.56 -2.07 -1.55
CA GLU A 84 -6.25 -2.62 -1.90
C GLU A 84 -5.14 -1.57 -1.76
N LEU A 85 -3.90 -2.05 -1.69
CA LEU A 85 -2.71 -1.23 -1.88
C LEU A 85 -1.64 -1.96 -2.70
N PHE A 86 -0.75 -1.17 -3.32
CA PHE A 86 0.40 -1.67 -4.04
C PHE A 86 1.69 -1.01 -3.54
N VAL A 87 2.74 -1.82 -3.43
CA VAL A 87 4.08 -1.36 -3.06
C VAL A 87 5.09 -2.03 -3.98
N GLN A 88 5.94 -1.24 -4.61
CA GLN A 88 7.09 -1.75 -5.36
C GLN A 88 8.31 -1.77 -4.44
N ALA A 89 8.90 -2.94 -4.22
CA ALA A 89 10.21 -3.05 -3.59
C ALA A 89 11.28 -2.71 -4.63
N THR A 90 12.15 -1.77 -4.28
CA THR A 90 13.26 -1.31 -5.13
C THR A 90 14.58 -1.44 -4.39
N TRP A 91 15.68 -1.28 -5.12
CA TRP A 91 17.03 -1.37 -4.58
C TRP A 91 17.81 -0.12 -4.96
N ASP A 92 18.34 0.57 -3.96
CA ASP A 92 19.26 1.68 -4.16
C ASP A 92 20.64 1.14 -4.59
N THR A 93 21.10 1.57 -5.76
CA THR A 93 22.42 1.20 -6.28
C THR A 93 23.54 2.09 -5.75
N SER A 94 23.22 3.16 -4.99
CA SER A 94 24.22 4.05 -4.42
C SER A 94 25.13 3.31 -3.43
N PRO A 95 26.47 3.48 -3.52
CA PRO A 95 27.41 2.78 -2.66
C PRO A 95 27.36 3.24 -1.19
N SER A 96 26.84 4.45 -0.92
CA SER A 96 26.90 5.10 0.39
C SER A 96 25.87 4.60 1.41
N ARG A 97 24.90 3.77 1.01
CA ARG A 97 23.85 3.29 1.91
C ARG A 97 24.11 1.87 2.39
N LEU A 98 24.03 1.69 3.71
CA LEU A 98 24.09 0.39 4.37
C LEU A 98 22.86 -0.45 4.00
N PHE A 99 21.66 0.08 4.29
CA PHE A 99 20.40 -0.53 3.88
C PHE A 99 19.95 0.04 2.54
N ARG A 100 19.84 -0.84 1.53
CA ARG A 100 19.57 -0.46 0.15
C ARG A 100 18.17 -0.81 -0.34
N THR A 101 17.45 -1.66 0.39
CA THR A 101 16.05 -1.91 0.08
C THR A 101 15.28 -0.60 0.27
N GLN A 102 14.44 -0.24 -0.69
CA GLN A 102 13.51 0.86 -0.58
C GLN A 102 12.14 0.40 -1.07
N PHE A 103 11.11 1.19 -0.78
CA PHE A 103 9.75 0.92 -1.17
C PHE A 103 9.15 2.16 -1.84
N ARG A 104 8.47 1.93 -2.96
CA ARG A 104 7.66 2.94 -3.62
C ARG A 104 6.19 2.57 -3.45
N MET A 105 5.43 3.44 -2.79
CA MET A 105 3.97 3.33 -2.75
C MET A 105 3.42 3.54 -4.16
N VAL A 106 2.57 2.64 -4.64
CA VAL A 106 1.96 2.73 -5.96
C VAL A 106 0.45 2.83 -5.81
N SER A 107 -0.12 3.90 -6.36
CA SER A 107 -1.57 4.10 -6.34
C SER A 107 -2.29 3.03 -7.16
N PRO A 108 -3.36 2.39 -6.64
CA PRO A 108 -4.22 1.47 -7.40
C PRO A 108 -4.76 2.07 -8.70
N LYS A 109 -4.90 3.40 -8.77
CA LYS A 109 -5.35 4.14 -9.96
C LYS A 109 -4.35 4.08 -11.13
N ARG A 110 -3.09 3.74 -10.86
CA ARG A 110 -2.04 3.58 -11.88
C ARG A 110 -1.97 2.15 -12.42
N ILE A 111 -2.71 1.22 -11.84
CA ILE A 111 -2.71 -0.18 -12.26
C ILE A 111 -3.86 -0.37 -13.25
N SER A 112 -3.52 -0.53 -14.52
CA SER A 112 -4.50 -0.73 -15.60
C SER A 112 -3.89 -1.51 -16.76
N ASN A 113 -4.74 -2.08 -17.60
CA ASN A 113 -4.30 -2.79 -18.79
C ASN A 113 -3.56 -1.82 -19.75
N PRO A 114 -2.48 -2.27 -20.40
CA PRO A 114 -1.77 -1.45 -21.39
C PRO A 114 -2.72 -0.89 -22.45
N ASN A 115 -2.50 0.38 -22.83
CA ASN A 115 -3.32 1.12 -23.77
C ASN A 115 -4.81 1.22 -23.38
N ASN A 116 -5.12 1.04 -22.09
CA ASN A 116 -6.49 0.98 -21.57
C ASN A 116 -7.37 -0.04 -22.32
N THR A 117 -6.77 -1.14 -22.76
CA THR A 117 -7.49 -2.24 -23.41
C THR A 117 -8.42 -2.94 -22.42
N GLY A 118 -9.51 -3.51 -22.93
CA GLY A 118 -10.41 -4.33 -22.12
C GLY A 118 -9.71 -5.58 -21.55
N ASP A 119 -10.33 -6.18 -20.55
CA ASP A 119 -9.81 -7.39 -19.92
C ASP A 119 -9.74 -8.56 -20.91
N SER A 120 -8.71 -9.38 -20.72
CA SER A 120 -8.48 -10.62 -21.46
C SER A 120 -8.37 -11.81 -20.50
N ARG A 121 -8.29 -13.02 -21.05
CA ARG A 121 -8.13 -14.24 -20.23
C ARG A 121 -6.96 -14.14 -19.26
N ASN A 122 -5.83 -13.56 -19.70
CA ASN A 122 -4.56 -13.56 -18.98
C ASN A 122 -4.13 -12.19 -18.45
N CYS A 123 -4.89 -11.13 -18.72
CA CYS A 123 -4.62 -9.79 -18.18
C CYS A 123 -5.94 -9.11 -17.82
N ARG A 124 -6.14 -8.82 -16.53
CA ARG A 124 -7.38 -8.25 -15.98
C ARG A 124 -7.06 -7.10 -15.04
N ALA A 125 -7.64 -5.94 -15.29
CA ALA A 125 -7.47 -4.73 -14.47
C ALA A 125 -5.99 -4.42 -14.13
N GLY A 126 -5.10 -4.56 -15.11
CA GLY A 126 -3.66 -4.30 -15.00
C GLY A 126 -2.84 -5.43 -14.35
N VAL A 127 -3.46 -6.57 -14.03
CA VAL A 127 -2.77 -7.74 -13.45
C VAL A 127 -2.64 -8.81 -14.53
N GLN A 128 -1.39 -9.17 -14.85
CA GLN A 128 -1.10 -10.33 -15.67
C GLN A 128 -1.19 -11.59 -14.81
N ILE A 129 -1.97 -12.59 -15.23
CA ILE A 129 -2.23 -13.82 -14.49
C ILE A 129 -1.85 -15.06 -15.33
N ASN A 130 -1.55 -16.17 -14.65
CA ASN A 130 -1.40 -17.48 -15.28
C ASN A 130 -2.75 -18.21 -15.42
N ASP A 131 -2.74 -19.41 -16.00
CA ASP A 131 -3.94 -20.23 -16.20
C ASP A 131 -4.63 -20.65 -14.88
N SER A 132 -3.93 -20.62 -13.75
CA SER A 132 -4.47 -20.88 -12.42
C SER A 132 -4.95 -19.61 -11.70
N GLY A 133 -4.88 -18.44 -12.33
CA GLY A 133 -5.28 -17.16 -11.73
C GLY A 133 -4.21 -16.49 -10.87
N ALA A 134 -3.02 -17.08 -10.71
CA ALA A 134 -1.95 -16.47 -9.93
C ALA A 134 -1.33 -15.28 -10.67
N ALA A 135 -1.20 -14.14 -9.98
CA ALA A 135 -0.56 -12.94 -10.53
C ALA A 135 0.92 -13.19 -10.85
N LEU A 136 1.30 -12.93 -12.11
CA LEU A 136 2.67 -12.96 -12.63
C LEU A 136 3.34 -11.59 -12.51
N GLY A 137 2.57 -10.51 -12.65
CA GLY A 137 3.07 -9.15 -12.61
C GLY A 137 1.97 -8.14 -12.88
N TYR A 138 2.36 -6.88 -12.85
CA TYR A 138 1.45 -5.75 -12.87
C TYR A 138 1.89 -4.73 -13.90
N TYR A 139 0.93 -4.17 -14.62
CA TYR A 139 1.14 -3.05 -15.52
C TYR A 139 0.87 -1.76 -14.76
N VAL A 140 1.94 -0.98 -14.57
CA VAL A 140 1.88 0.31 -13.89
C VAL A 140 1.99 1.41 -14.92
N SER A 141 0.96 2.24 -15.05
CA SER A 141 1.02 3.42 -15.88
C SER A 141 2.00 4.43 -15.29
N GLU A 142 2.84 5.01 -16.13
CA GLU A 142 3.68 6.15 -15.77
C GLU A 142 2.79 7.32 -15.34
N ASP A 143 3.32 8.14 -14.43
CA ASP A 143 2.66 9.39 -14.09
C ASP A 143 2.86 10.32 -15.29
N GLY A 144 1.80 10.50 -16.09
CA GLY A 144 1.85 11.24 -17.34
C GLY A 144 1.95 12.74 -17.13
N TYR A 145 2.30 13.24 -15.94
CA TYR A 145 2.41 14.67 -15.71
C TYR A 145 3.49 15.28 -16.62
N PRO A 146 3.17 16.38 -17.32
CA PRO A 146 1.84 16.97 -17.47
C PRO A 146 1.01 16.23 -18.55
N GLY A 147 -0.25 15.88 -18.23
CA GLY A 147 -1.11 14.83 -18.84
C GLY A 147 -1.40 14.82 -20.35
N TRP A 148 -0.66 15.58 -21.14
CA TRP A 148 -0.68 15.59 -22.61
C TRP A 148 0.31 14.61 -23.25
N MET A 149 1.18 13.97 -22.47
CA MET A 149 2.09 12.95 -22.98
C MET A 149 1.36 11.61 -23.20
N PRO A 150 1.77 10.82 -24.21
CA PRO A 150 1.26 9.45 -24.37
C PRO A 150 1.44 8.67 -23.08
N GLN A 151 0.36 8.11 -22.56
CA GLN A 151 0.42 7.25 -21.39
C GLN A 151 1.24 6.01 -21.72
N LYS A 152 2.22 5.71 -20.87
CA LYS A 152 3.08 4.53 -21.01
C LYS A 152 2.86 3.61 -19.83
N TRP A 153 2.90 2.30 -20.07
CA TRP A 153 2.83 1.28 -19.04
C TRP A 153 4.16 0.58 -18.92
N THR A 154 4.59 0.36 -17.69
CA THR A 154 5.74 -0.48 -17.36
C THR A 154 5.24 -1.76 -16.73
N TRP A 155 5.64 -2.90 -17.29
CA TRP A 155 5.40 -4.19 -16.67
C TRP A 155 6.41 -4.42 -15.54
N ILE A 156 5.91 -4.77 -14.36
CA ILE A 156 6.74 -5.10 -13.21
C ILE A 156 6.36 -6.51 -12.75
N PRO A 157 7.33 -7.45 -12.66
CA PRO A 157 7.06 -8.79 -12.17
C PRO A 157 6.62 -8.76 -10.71
N ARG A 158 5.78 -9.71 -10.31
CA ARG A 158 5.43 -9.93 -8.90
C ARG A 158 6.68 -10.31 -8.08
N GLU A 159 7.50 -11.19 -8.64
CA GLU A 159 8.72 -11.72 -8.02
C GLU A 159 9.91 -11.58 -8.96
N LEU A 160 11.06 -11.21 -8.40
CA LEU A 160 12.34 -11.20 -9.10
C LEU A 160 12.87 -12.64 -9.28
N PRO A 161 13.84 -12.86 -10.19
CA PRO A 161 14.62 -14.08 -10.22
C PRO A 161 15.18 -14.39 -8.81
N GLY A 162 14.82 -15.55 -8.25
CA GLY A 162 15.14 -15.94 -6.88
C GLY A 162 13.99 -15.84 -5.87
N GLY A 163 12.78 -15.46 -6.31
CA GLY A 163 11.56 -15.52 -5.49
C GLY A 163 11.36 -14.32 -4.56
N ARG A 164 12.25 -13.32 -4.60
CA ARG A 164 12.07 -12.07 -3.85
C ARG A 164 10.89 -11.29 -4.46
N ALA A 165 9.89 -10.96 -3.65
CA ALA A 165 8.81 -10.07 -4.08
C ALA A 165 9.37 -8.71 -4.54
N SER A 166 9.08 -8.33 -5.79
CA SER A 166 9.34 -6.99 -6.35
C SER A 166 8.11 -6.10 -6.31
N PHE A 167 6.93 -6.70 -6.41
CA PHE A 167 5.66 -5.98 -6.40
C PHE A 167 4.69 -6.65 -5.46
N ILE A 168 4.35 -5.93 -4.40
CA ILE A 168 3.50 -6.38 -3.31
C ILE A 168 2.11 -5.81 -3.55
N HIS A 169 1.13 -6.69 -3.65
CA HIS A 169 -0.29 -6.35 -3.75
C HIS A 169 -0.98 -6.91 -2.52
N VAL A 170 -1.65 -6.04 -1.77
CA VAL A 170 -2.40 -6.41 -0.57
C VAL A 170 -3.87 -6.10 -0.79
N PHE A 171 -4.70 -7.14 -0.74
CA PHE A 171 -6.15 -7.08 -0.75
C PHE A 171 -6.71 -8.41 -0.23
N GLU A 172 -7.97 -8.41 0.19
CA GLU A 172 -8.71 -9.61 0.58
C GLU A 172 -9.64 -10.05 -0.56
N PRO A 173 -9.37 -11.19 -1.22
CA PRO A 173 -10.28 -11.74 -2.21
C PRO A 173 -11.59 -12.19 -1.56
N VAL A 174 -12.71 -11.83 -2.18
CA VAL A 174 -14.08 -12.21 -1.78
C VAL A 174 -14.73 -13.19 -2.76
N GLU A 175 -14.20 -13.30 -3.99
CA GLU A 175 -14.70 -14.18 -5.03
C GLU A 175 -13.58 -14.86 -5.83
N ASP A 176 -13.90 -15.97 -6.48
CA ASP A 176 -12.96 -16.68 -7.36
C ASP A 176 -12.61 -15.84 -8.60
N GLY A 177 -11.35 -15.92 -9.02
CA GLY A 177 -10.85 -15.18 -10.19
C GLY A 177 -10.70 -13.68 -10.00
N GLN A 178 -10.93 -13.15 -8.79
CA GLN A 178 -10.74 -11.74 -8.46
C GLN A 178 -9.26 -11.35 -8.54
N THR A 179 -8.95 -10.31 -9.33
CA THR A 179 -7.57 -9.84 -9.51
C THR A 179 -7.25 -8.54 -8.76
N ARG A 180 -8.26 -7.85 -8.22
CA ARG A 180 -8.14 -6.54 -7.58
C ARG A 180 -9.05 -6.44 -6.36
N GLY A 181 -8.63 -5.66 -5.36
CA GLY A 181 -9.46 -5.38 -4.21
C GLY A 181 -10.63 -4.46 -4.54
N ALA A 182 -11.66 -4.52 -3.72
CA ALA A 182 -12.84 -3.65 -3.83
C ALA A 182 -13.03 -2.87 -2.53
N ASN A 183 -13.39 -1.60 -2.65
CA ASN A 183 -13.59 -0.73 -1.50
C ASN A 183 -14.73 -1.27 -0.61
N VAL A 184 -14.41 -1.58 0.65
CA VAL A 184 -15.36 -2.08 1.66
C VAL A 184 -16.43 -1.05 2.04
N PHE A 185 -16.17 0.24 1.89
CA PHE A 185 -17.13 1.32 2.18
C PHE A 185 -18.11 1.58 1.04
N TYR A 186 -18.05 0.85 -0.08
CA TYR A 186 -18.96 1.08 -1.21
C TYR A 186 -20.44 0.99 -0.80
N SER A 187 -20.76 0.07 0.12
CA SER A 187 -22.10 -0.15 0.65
C SER A 187 -22.66 1.03 1.45
N VAL A 188 -21.82 1.88 2.03
CA VAL A 188 -22.23 3.01 2.88
C VAL A 188 -22.06 4.38 2.21
N MET A 189 -21.39 4.45 1.06
CA MET A 189 -21.14 5.70 0.35
C MET A 189 -22.43 6.45 -0.05
N GLU A 190 -23.47 5.72 -0.47
CA GLU A 190 -24.74 6.34 -0.85
C GLU A 190 -25.42 6.99 0.37
N GLN A 191 -25.41 6.32 1.52
CA GLN A 191 -25.93 6.85 2.78
C GLN A 191 -25.13 8.08 3.25
N MET A 192 -23.81 8.05 3.11
CA MET A 192 -22.95 9.20 3.43
C MET A 192 -23.26 10.42 2.55
N LYS A 193 -23.55 10.24 1.26
CA LYS A 193 -23.92 11.33 0.35
C LYS A 193 -25.29 11.94 0.71
N MET A 194 -26.25 11.12 1.11
CA MET A 194 -27.56 11.61 1.59
C MET A 194 -27.42 12.46 2.85
N LEU A 195 -26.56 12.05 3.80
CA LEU A 195 -26.28 12.82 5.02
C LEU A 195 -25.69 14.21 4.74
N ASP A 196 -24.69 14.30 3.85
CA ASP A 196 -24.11 15.60 3.43
C ASP A 196 -25.18 16.50 2.79
N THR A 197 -26.05 15.91 1.96
CA THR A 197 -27.14 16.66 1.29
C THR A 197 -28.14 17.20 2.31
N LEU A 198 -28.54 16.38 3.28
CA LEU A 198 -29.47 16.77 4.34
C LEU A 198 -28.90 17.90 5.21
N GLN A 199 -27.63 17.83 5.61
CA GLN A 199 -26.97 18.90 6.37
C GLN A 199 -26.96 20.22 5.59
N ASN A 200 -26.63 20.18 4.30
CA ASN A 200 -26.65 21.37 3.44
C ASN A 200 -28.07 21.95 3.31
N THR A 201 -29.09 21.12 3.11
CA THR A 201 -30.49 21.59 3.03
C THR A 201 -30.97 22.18 4.35
N GLN A 202 -30.58 21.60 5.49
CA GLN A 202 -30.90 22.14 6.82
C GLN A 202 -30.22 23.49 7.06
N LEU A 203 -28.94 23.63 6.72
CA LEU A 203 -28.21 24.90 6.80
C LEU A 203 -28.86 25.97 5.92
N GLN A 204 -29.18 25.65 4.67
CA GLN A 204 -29.89 26.56 3.77
C GLN A 204 -31.25 26.98 4.33
N SER A 205 -32.02 26.02 4.87
CA SER A 205 -33.31 26.31 5.49
C SER A 205 -33.19 27.17 6.75
N ALA A 206 -32.12 27.01 7.52
CA ALA A 206 -31.85 27.83 8.71
C ALA A 206 -31.46 29.27 8.33
N ILE A 207 -30.70 29.45 7.23
CA ILE A 207 -30.35 30.78 6.70
C ILE A 207 -31.60 31.49 6.17
N VAL A 208 -32.47 30.80 5.42
CA VAL A 208 -33.71 31.39 4.87
C VAL A 208 -34.72 31.77 5.96
N LYS A 209 -34.68 31.09 7.11
CA LYS A 209 -35.56 31.38 8.26
C LYS A 209 -35.00 32.46 9.21
N ALA A 210 -33.77 32.92 9.01
CA ALA A 210 -33.13 34.00 9.76
C ALA A 210 -33.35 35.35 9.05
#